data_AF-A0A452QBU1-F1
#
_entry.id   AF-A0A452QBU1-F1
#
_cell.length_a   1.000
_cell.length_b   1.000
_cell.length_c   1.000
_cell.angle_alpha   90.00
_cell.angle_beta   90.00
_cell.angle_gamma   90.00
#
_symmetry.space_group_name_H-M   'P 1'
#
loop_
_entity.id
_entity.type
_entity.pdbx_description
1 polymer ?
#
loop_
_entity_poly.entity_id
_entity_poly.type
_entity_poly.pdbx_seq_one_letter_code
_entity_poly.pdbx_strand_id
1 'polypeptide(L)'
;SQEKKKQNFLTVKKPAVIMAGPIITGYTVKISNYRWDQSGKFVKIYIILTGVHQVLTENVQVHFTERSLYLLAKNLNGKSYSMIENNLLKPISTESN
;
A
#
# COMPACT_ATOMS: atom_id res chain seq x y z
N SER A 1 2.42 -61.26 2.77
CA SER A 1 1.89 -59.96 3.21
C SER A 1 2.06 -58.92 2.12
N GLN A 2 0.94 -58.45 1.59
CA GLN A 2 0.83 -57.20 0.83
C GLN A 2 0.40 -56.12 1.83
N GLU A 3 1.08 -54.97 1.90
CA GLU A 3 0.42 -53.68 2.20
C GLU A 3 1.28 -52.45 1.77
N LYS A 4 0.77 -51.76 0.74
CA LYS A 4 0.66 -50.31 0.44
C LYS A 4 1.78 -49.31 0.83
N LYS A 5 2.34 -48.51 -0.08
CA LYS A 5 1.79 -47.44 -0.98
C LYS A 5 1.73 -46.03 -0.35
N LYS A 6 2.65 -45.15 -0.79
CA LYS A 6 2.45 -43.71 -1.06
C LYS A 6 3.65 -43.21 -1.88
N GLN A 7 3.66 -43.40 -3.20
CA GLN A 7 3.18 -42.46 -4.23
C GLN A 7 3.87 -41.09 -4.18
N ASN A 8 5.11 -41.07 -4.69
CA ASN A 8 5.87 -39.86 -4.98
C ASN A 8 5.41 -39.31 -6.34
N PHE A 9 4.60 -38.25 -6.30
CA PHE A 9 4.14 -37.58 -7.51
C PHE A 9 5.17 -36.57 -8.00
N LEU A 10 5.74 -36.90 -9.17
CA LEU A 10 6.05 -36.02 -10.29
C LEU A 10 7.16 -34.97 -10.09
N THR A 11 8.35 -35.41 -10.49
CA THR A 11 9.35 -34.61 -11.19
C THR A 11 8.73 -33.76 -12.30
N VAL A 12 8.89 -32.44 -12.24
CA VAL A 12 9.01 -31.59 -13.43
C VAL A 12 10.22 -30.69 -13.24
N LYS A 13 11.31 -31.03 -13.93
CA LYS A 13 12.40 -30.08 -14.18
C LYS A 13 11.98 -29.12 -15.30
N LYS A 14 12.16 -27.82 -15.09
CA LYS A 14 12.36 -26.81 -16.14
C LYS A 14 13.35 -25.75 -15.62
N PRO A 15 14.42 -25.39 -16.34
CA PRO A 15 15.43 -24.45 -15.86
C PRO A 15 15.05 -22.99 -16.19
N ALA A 16 15.57 -22.05 -15.38
CA ALA A 16 15.53 -20.58 -15.50
C ALA A 16 14.13 -19.95 -15.36
N VAL A 17 13.87 -19.03 -14.43
CA VAL A 17 14.62 -17.79 -14.17
C VAL A 17 14.60 -17.49 -12.66
N ILE A 18 15.79 -17.29 -12.08
CA ILE A 18 15.94 -16.56 -10.82
C ILE A 18 15.57 -15.11 -11.13
N MET A 19 14.29 -14.77 -11.06
CA MET A 19 13.89 -13.38 -10.83
C MET A 19 13.75 -13.25 -9.32
N ALA A 20 14.88 -13.20 -8.64
CA ALA A 20 14.97 -12.39 -7.44
C ALA A 20 14.77 -10.93 -7.87
N GLY A 21 13.53 -10.56 -8.19
CA GLY A 21 13.12 -9.16 -8.15
C GLY A 21 13.43 -8.65 -6.74
N PRO A 22 13.78 -7.37 -6.57
CA PRO A 22 14.20 -6.88 -5.27
C PRO A 22 13.05 -7.14 -4.28
N ILE A 23 13.30 -7.99 -3.29
CA ILE A 23 12.49 -8.06 -2.10
C ILE A 23 12.73 -6.72 -1.40
N ILE A 24 11.98 -5.69 -1.79
CA ILE A 24 11.95 -4.44 -1.04
C ILE A 24 11.03 -4.71 0.16
N THR A 25 11.54 -5.44 1.15
CA THR A 25 10.96 -5.42 2.51
C THR A 25 11.30 -4.09 3.14
N GLY A 26 10.79 -3.01 2.56
CA GLY A 26 10.80 -1.70 3.19
C GLY A 26 9.86 -1.75 4.38
N TYR A 27 10.30 -1.25 5.54
CA TYR A 27 9.40 -1.02 6.66
C TYR A 27 8.43 0.12 6.32
N THR A 28 7.30 0.15 7.00
CA THR A 28 6.29 1.20 6.83
C THR A 28 6.48 2.30 7.87
N VAL A 29 6.66 3.52 7.40
CA VAL A 29 6.74 4.73 8.22
C VAL A 29 5.34 5.32 8.37
N LYS A 30 4.90 5.52 9.62
CA LYS A 30 3.67 6.27 9.89
C LYS A 30 3.90 7.76 9.61
N ILE A 31 3.08 8.35 8.76
CA ILE A 31 3.01 9.80 8.54
C ILE A 31 2.24 10.40 9.72
N SER A 32 2.96 11.10 10.58
CA SER A 32 2.36 11.83 11.72
C SER A 32 2.45 13.35 11.56
N ASN A 33 3.35 13.84 10.69
CA ASN A 33 3.52 15.26 10.42
C ASN A 33 2.90 15.60 9.07
N TYR A 34 1.72 16.20 9.12
CA TYR A 34 1.00 16.70 7.96
C TYR A 34 0.41 18.08 8.29
N ARG A 35 -0.12 18.76 7.28
CA ARG A 35 -0.91 19.98 7.44
C ARG A 35 -2.27 19.74 6.82
N TRP A 36 -3.28 20.42 7.33
CA TRP A 36 -4.61 20.37 6.74
C TRP A 36 -5.26 21.75 6.77
N ASP A 37 -6.11 22.00 5.79
CA ASP A 37 -7.02 23.14 5.78
C ASP A 37 -8.43 22.68 5.39
N GLN A 38 -9.42 23.48 5.75
CA GLN A 38 -10.79 23.30 5.32
C GLN A 38 -11.31 24.59 4.70
N SER A 39 -12.01 24.43 3.59
CA SER A 39 -12.80 25.47 2.93
C SER A 39 -14.28 25.14 3.06
N GLY A 40 -15.15 25.91 2.40
CA GLY A 40 -16.60 25.69 2.49
C GLY A 40 -17.08 24.30 2.04
N LYS A 41 -16.38 23.66 1.10
CA LYS A 41 -16.80 22.37 0.51
C LYS A 41 -15.78 21.24 0.60
N PHE A 42 -14.53 21.55 0.93
CA PHE A 42 -13.43 20.59 0.84
C PHE A 42 -12.52 20.70 2.05
N VAL A 43 -12.01 19.54 2.48
CA VAL A 43 -10.86 19.42 3.36
C VAL A 43 -9.67 19.02 2.50
N LYS A 44 -8.51 19.67 2.71
CA LYS A 44 -7.26 19.34 2.02
C LYS A 44 -6.23 18.91 3.05
N ILE A 45 -5.51 17.85 2.74
CA ILE A 45 -4.40 17.33 3.56
C ILE A 45 -3.13 17.42 2.72
N TYR A 46 -2.10 18.06 3.28
CA TYR A 46 -0.79 18.23 2.64
C TYR A 46 0.24 17.40 3.39
N ILE A 47 0.92 16.56 2.62
CA ILE A 47 1.94 15.65 3.11
C ILE A 47 3.17 15.85 2.24
N ILE A 48 4.32 16.03 2.88
CA ILE A 48 5.61 16.17 2.18
C ILE A 48 6.25 14.77 2.11
N LEU A 49 6.24 14.20 0.91
CA LEU A 49 6.90 12.93 0.59
C LEU A 49 7.95 13.18 -0.51
N THR A 50 9.22 13.30 -0.13
CA THR A 50 10.32 13.55 -1.07
C THR A 50 10.43 12.42 -2.11
N GLY A 51 10.40 12.79 -3.39
CA GLY A 51 10.50 11.83 -4.51
C GLY A 51 9.18 11.17 -4.93
N VAL A 52 8.04 11.52 -4.31
CA VAL A 52 6.74 10.89 -4.61
C VAL A 52 6.28 11.05 -6.06
N HIS A 53 6.75 12.09 -6.76
CA HIS A 53 6.45 12.30 -8.18
C HIS A 53 7.14 11.29 -9.11
N GLN A 54 8.09 10.48 -8.59
CA GLN A 54 8.87 9.51 -9.36
C GLN A 54 8.33 8.08 -9.21
N VAL A 55 7.42 7.83 -8.27
CA VAL A 55 6.81 6.51 -8.09
C VAL A 55 5.62 6.34 -9.02
N LEU A 56 5.38 5.10 -9.45
CA LEU A 56 4.19 4.76 -10.23
C LEU A 56 2.92 5.11 -9.45
N THR A 57 1.89 5.60 -10.14
CA THR A 57 0.60 5.97 -9.54
C THR A 57 -0.01 4.81 -8.75
N GLU A 58 0.14 3.56 -9.21
CA GLU A 58 -0.35 2.35 -8.52
C GLU A 58 0.26 2.12 -7.12
N ASN A 59 1.44 2.70 -6.87
CA ASN A 59 2.12 2.62 -5.58
C ASN A 59 1.58 3.65 -4.60
N VAL A 60 0.73 4.60 -5.03
CA VAL A 60 0.07 5.57 -4.17
C VAL A 60 -1.42 5.26 -4.15
N GLN A 61 -1.90 4.79 -3.01
CA GLN A 61 -3.29 4.37 -2.83
C GLN A 61 -3.94 5.22 -1.76
N VAL A 62 -5.13 5.72 -2.06
CA VAL A 62 -5.96 6.45 -1.10
C VAL A 62 -7.34 5.84 -1.08
N HIS A 63 -7.83 5.56 0.12
CA HIS A 63 -9.18 5.06 0.36
C HIS A 63 -9.88 6.01 1.32
N PHE A 64 -11.00 6.55 0.86
CA PHE A 64 -11.89 7.38 1.69
C PHE A 64 -13.06 6.53 2.16
N THR A 65 -13.46 6.74 3.41
CA THR A 65 -14.78 6.37 3.91
C THR A 65 -15.53 7.64 4.26
N GLU A 66 -16.80 7.51 4.65
CA GLU A 66 -17.60 8.66 5.07
C GLU A 66 -16.90 9.46 6.19
N ARG A 67 -16.16 8.81 7.09
CA ARG A 67 -15.55 9.48 8.26
C ARG A 67 -14.09 9.13 8.50
N SER A 68 -13.40 8.59 7.51
CA SER A 68 -11.99 8.29 7.60
C SER A 68 -11.28 8.36 6.26
N LEU A 69 -9.96 8.46 6.31
CA LEU A 69 -9.10 8.28 5.15
C LEU A 69 -7.93 7.35 5.49
N TYR A 70 -7.52 6.60 4.50
CA TYR A 70 -6.35 5.75 4.52
C TYR A 70 -5.48 6.09 3.31
N LEU A 71 -4.20 6.36 3.54
CA LEU A 71 -3.21 6.58 2.50
C LEU A 71 -2.07 5.57 2.68
N LEU A 72 -1.63 5.00 1.57
CA LEU A 72 -0.44 4.16 1.49
C LEU A 72 0.39 4.52 0.26
N ALA A 73 1.64 4.92 0.47
CA ALA A 73 2.63 5.12 -0.57
C ALA A 73 3.71 4.03 -0.44
N LYS A 74 3.78 3.12 -1.41
CA LYS A 74 4.71 1.99 -1.43
C LYS A 74 6.00 2.34 -2.17
N ASN A 75 7.08 1.67 -1.79
CA ASN A 75 8.35 1.67 -2.53
C ASN A 75 8.91 3.07 -2.82
N LEU A 76 8.69 4.02 -1.92
CA LEU A 76 9.24 5.37 -2.01
C LEU A 76 10.59 5.42 -1.29
N ASN A 77 11.68 5.57 -2.05
CA ASN A 77 13.06 5.58 -1.51
C ASN A 77 13.39 4.35 -0.64
N GLY A 78 12.93 3.17 -1.06
CA GLY A 78 13.18 1.91 -0.37
C GLY A 78 12.32 1.65 0.88
N LYS A 79 11.30 2.48 1.15
CA LYS A 79 10.35 2.27 2.24
C LYS A 79 8.91 2.61 1.86
N SER A 80 7.98 2.21 2.70
CA SER A 80 6.56 2.56 2.55
C SER A 80 6.16 3.63 3.55
N TYR A 81 5.13 4.41 3.24
CA TYR A 81 4.58 5.42 4.11
C TYR A 81 3.07 5.23 4.23
N SER A 82 2.52 5.35 5.43
CA SER A 82 1.07 5.23 5.65
C SER A 82 0.51 6.31 6.56
N MET A 83 -0.74 6.68 6.31
CA MET A 83 -1.53 7.60 7.14
C MET A 83 -2.92 7.01 7.31
N ILE A 84 -3.45 7.10 8.53
CA ILE A 84 -4.83 6.74 8.83
C ILE A 84 -5.39 7.88 9.68
N GLU A 85 -6.40 8.57 9.15
CA GLU A 85 -7.19 9.52 9.92
C GLU A 85 -8.59 8.95 10.10
N ASN A 86 -8.94 8.70 11.35
CA ASN A 86 -10.24 8.19 11.74
C ASN A 86 -11.05 9.30 12.40
N ASN A 87 -12.37 9.11 12.47
CA ASN A 87 -13.28 9.97 13.22
C ASN A 87 -13.26 11.42 12.74
N LEU A 88 -13.34 11.64 11.42
CA LEU A 88 -13.57 12.97 10.87
C LEU A 88 -14.82 13.59 11.53
N LEU A 89 -14.70 14.86 11.92
CA LEU A 89 -15.74 15.57 12.65
C LEU A 89 -17.07 15.57 11.88
N LYS A 90 -16.98 15.80 10.56
CA LYS A 90 -18.09 15.77 9.62
C LYS A 90 -17.85 14.68 8.56
N PRO A 91 -18.93 14.10 8.03
CA PRO A 91 -18.81 13.13 6.95
C PRO A 91 -18.29 13.80 5.66
N ILE A 92 -17.58 13.04 4.84
CA ILE A 92 -17.11 13.42 3.50
C ILE A 92 -17.77 12.54 2.44
N SER A 93 -17.88 13.06 1.23
CA SER A 93 -18.29 12.24 0.08
C SER A 93 -17.16 11.28 -0.29
N THR A 94 -17.49 10.00 -0.47
CA THR A 94 -16.53 8.96 -0.89
C THR A 94 -16.54 8.75 -2.40
N GLU A 95 -17.29 9.56 -3.16
CA GLU A 95 -17.29 9.45 -4.61
C GLU A 95 -15.86 9.64 -5.13
N SER A 96 -15.34 8.59 -5.77
CA SER A 96 -14.02 8.59 -6.40
C SER A 96 -14.00 9.65 -7.48
N ASN A 97 -13.06 10.61 -7.36
CA ASN A 97 -12.69 11.47 -8.49
C ASN A 97 -12.28 10.62 -9.71
#